data_AF-A0A7L3UNP7-F1
#
_entry.id   AF-A0A7L3UNP7-F1
#
_cell.length_a   1.000
_cell.length_b   1.000
_cell.length_c   1.000
_cell.angle_alpha   90.00
_cell.angle_beta   90.00
_cell.angle_gamma   90.00
#
_symmetry.space_group_name_H-M   'P 1'
#
loop_
_entity.id
_entity.type
_entity.pdbx_description
1 polymer ?
#
loop_
_entity_poly.entity_id
_entity_poly.type
_entity_poly.pdbx_seq_one_letter_code
_entity_poly.pdbx_strand_id
1 'polypeptide(L)'
;SQLTATQPGRRVVREKGTYVVLRELHGWEQEPDVLAACENLIQVLIGDEPGPGMENLLEVTVPEEVERELRRRDREDEERWRRERREAGGSTPSPPQPSR
;
A
#
# COMPACT_ATOMS: atom_id res chain seq x y z
N SER A 1 -2.36 6.81 0.05
CA SER A 1 -3.07 7.92 -0.63
C SER A 1 -3.35 9.03 0.38
N GLN A 2 -3.32 10.31 0.00
CA GLN A 2 -3.57 11.42 0.95
C GLN A 2 -5.01 11.38 1.51
N LEU A 3 -5.98 10.91 0.73
CA LEU A 3 -7.37 10.81 1.15
C LEU A 3 -7.55 9.80 2.28
N THR A 4 -6.88 8.65 2.23
CA THR A 4 -7.00 7.61 3.26
C THR A 4 -6.04 7.77 4.44
N ALA A 5 -5.29 8.88 4.49
CA ALA A 5 -4.42 9.20 5.62
C ALA A 5 -5.21 9.49 6.90
N THR A 6 -6.39 10.09 6.78
CA THR A 6 -7.24 10.47 7.92
C THR A 6 -8.41 9.52 8.10
N GLN A 7 -8.86 9.36 9.36
CA GLN A 7 -10.03 8.57 9.71
C GLN A 7 -11.29 8.96 8.91
N PRO A 8 -11.67 10.26 8.78
CA PRO A 8 -12.84 10.63 7.98
C PRO A 8 -12.71 10.24 6.51
N GLY A 9 -11.51 10.38 5.93
CA GLY A 9 -11.28 10.01 4.54
C GLY A 9 -11.38 8.50 4.31
N ARG A 10 -10.79 7.68 5.19
CA ARG A 10 -10.97 6.21 5.17
C ARG A 10 -12.44 5.83 5.26
N ARG A 11 -13.19 6.46 6.17
CA ARG A 11 -14.62 6.19 6.34
C ARG A 11 -15.40 6.43 5.06
N VAL A 12 -15.22 7.59 4.42
CA VAL A 12 -15.88 7.91 3.15
C VAL A 12 -15.56 6.87 2.07
N VAL A 13 -14.29 6.50 1.93
CA VAL A 13 -13.86 5.52 0.92
C VAL A 13 -14.46 4.12 1.20
N ARG A 14 -14.51 3.69 2.46
CA ARG A 14 -15.16 2.42 2.86
C ARG A 14 -16.66 2.42 2.56
N GLU A 15 -17.37 3.50 2.92
CA GLU A 15 -18.82 3.65 2.72
C GLU A 15 -19.22 3.62 1.23
N LYS A 16 -18.32 3.97 0.32
CA LYS A 16 -18.55 3.92 -1.13
C LYS A 16 -18.33 2.54 -1.75
N GLY A 17 -18.01 1.52 -0.96
CA GLY A 17 -17.75 0.17 -1.47
C GLY A 17 -16.44 0.06 -2.26
N THR A 18 -15.53 1.01 -2.11
CA THR A 18 -14.28 1.08 -2.89
C THR A 18 -13.41 -0.17 -2.73
N TYR A 19 -13.44 -0.83 -1.56
CA TYR A 19 -12.74 -2.09 -1.34
C TYR A 19 -13.11 -3.16 -2.36
N VAL A 20 -14.40 -3.31 -2.69
CA VAL A 20 -14.87 -4.34 -3.64
C VAL A 20 -14.29 -4.05 -5.03
N VAL A 21 -14.36 -2.80 -5.47
CA VAL A 21 -13.82 -2.37 -6.76
C VAL A 21 -12.31 -2.60 -6.85
N LEU A 22 -11.57 -2.23 -5.80
CA LEU A 22 -10.11 -2.40 -5.75
C LEU A 22 -9.68 -3.86 -5.72
N ARG A 23 -10.41 -4.70 -4.97
CA ARG A 23 -10.11 -6.13 -4.89
C ARG A 23 -10.30 -6.81 -6.24
N GLU A 24 -11.38 -6.45 -6.94
CA GLU A 24 -11.57 -6.93 -8.31
C GLU A 24 -10.44 -6.43 -9.20
N LEU A 25 -10.19 -5.12 -9.27
CA LEU A 25 -9.10 -4.54 -10.07
C LEU A 25 -7.76 -5.23 -9.82
N HIS A 26 -7.37 -5.43 -8.56
CA HIS A 26 -6.14 -6.12 -8.18
C HIS A 26 -6.05 -7.55 -8.75
N GLY A 27 -7.18 -8.26 -8.87
CA GLY A 27 -7.21 -9.61 -9.46
C GLY A 27 -6.98 -9.68 -10.96
N TRP A 28 -7.21 -8.59 -11.71
CA TRP A 28 -7.07 -8.55 -13.18
C TRP A 28 -5.89 -7.68 -13.65
N GLU A 29 -5.36 -6.83 -12.77
CA GLU A 29 -4.30 -5.90 -13.09
C GLU A 29 -2.97 -6.63 -13.29
N GLN A 30 -2.17 -6.16 -14.24
CA GLN A 30 -0.85 -6.71 -14.56
C GLN A 30 0.25 -5.68 -14.36
N GLU A 31 -0.09 -4.39 -14.34
CA GLU A 31 0.89 -3.34 -14.18
C GLU A 31 1.38 -3.28 -12.71
N PRO A 32 2.69 -3.48 -12.47
CA PRO A 32 3.27 -3.56 -11.13
C PRO A 32 2.90 -2.41 -10.19
N ASP A 33 3.01 -1.18 -10.69
CA ASP A 33 2.83 0.01 -9.88
C ASP A 33 1.35 0.17 -9.49
N VAL A 34 0.43 -0.27 -10.35
CA VAL A 34 -1.01 -0.26 -10.08
C VAL A 34 -1.36 -1.33 -9.06
N LEU A 35 -0.77 -2.53 -9.16
CA LEU A 35 -0.96 -3.60 -8.18
C LEU A 35 -0.49 -3.17 -6.79
N ALA A 36 0.72 -2.60 -6.69
CA ALA A 36 1.26 -2.08 -5.44
C ALA A 36 0.37 -0.97 -4.86
N ALA A 37 -0.15 -0.07 -5.71
CA ALA A 37 -1.09 0.96 -5.26
C ALA A 37 -2.42 0.37 -4.76
N CYS A 38 -2.94 -0.66 -5.44
CA CYS A 38 -4.16 -1.36 -5.03
C CYS A 38 -3.97 -2.09 -3.70
N GLU A 39 -2.87 -2.83 -3.51
CA GLU A 39 -2.54 -3.51 -2.26
C GLU A 39 -2.44 -2.53 -1.10
N ASN A 40 -1.66 -1.46 -1.25
CA ASN A 40 -1.51 -0.43 -0.24
C ASN A 40 -2.87 0.16 0.19
N LEU A 41 -3.75 0.42 -0.78
CA LEU A 41 -5.06 0.98 -0.48
C LEU A 41 -6.00 -0.06 0.15
N ILE A 42 -5.97 -1.31 -0.33
CA ILE A 42 -6.72 -2.43 0.25
C ILE A 42 -6.31 -2.63 1.72
N GLN A 43 -5.02 -2.70 2.02
CA GLN A 43 -4.49 -2.86 3.39
C GLN A 43 -5.03 -1.77 4.33
N VAL A 44 -5.01 -0.51 3.88
CA VAL A 44 -5.56 0.61 4.67
C VAL A 44 -7.07 0.49 4.88
N LEU A 45 -7.82 0.01 3.88
CA LEU A 45 -9.27 -0.10 3.97
C LEU A 45 -9.75 -1.27 4.82
N ILE A 46 -9.02 -2.38 4.85
CA ILE A 46 -9.36 -3.55 5.67
C ILE A 46 -8.79 -3.48 7.10
N GLY A 47 -7.76 -2.65 7.31
CA GLY A 47 -7.16 -2.47 8.62
C GLY A 47 -8.09 -1.82 9.63
N ASP A 48 -7.91 -2.20 10.90
CA ASP A 48 -8.63 -1.61 12.01
C ASP A 48 -8.32 -0.11 12.15
N GLU A 49 -9.30 0.63 12.67
CA GLU A 49 -9.15 2.05 12.90
C GLU A 49 -8.30 2.29 14.16
N PRO A 50 -7.25 3.12 14.08
CA PRO A 50 -6.40 3.42 15.23
C PRO A 50 -7.18 4.18 16.32
N GLY A 51 -6.63 4.16 17.54
CA GLY A 51 -7.24 4.81 18.70
C GLY A 51 -7.21 6.36 18.64
N PRO A 52 -7.86 7.03 19.62
CA PRO A 52 -7.88 8.48 19.69
C PRO A 52 -6.49 9.11 19.69
N GLY A 53 -6.29 10.17 18.91
CA GLY A 53 -5.01 10.85 18.73
C GLY A 53 -4.08 10.18 17.71
N MET A 54 -4.53 9.13 17.02
CA MET A 54 -3.79 8.44 15.95
C MET A 54 -4.56 8.41 14.62
N GLU A 55 -5.54 9.28 14.45
CA GLU A 55 -6.47 9.26 13.32
C GLU A 55 -5.81 9.64 11.99
N ASN A 56 -4.76 10.47 12.04
CA ASN A 56 -3.97 10.86 10.88
C ASN A 56 -2.65 10.08 10.82
N LEU A 57 -2.59 9.08 9.94
CA LEU A 57 -1.45 8.18 9.78
C LEU A 57 -0.16 8.89 9.30
N LEU A 58 -0.25 10.15 8.85
CA LEU A 58 0.91 10.96 8.48
C LEU A 58 1.51 11.75 9.65
N GLU A 59 0.78 11.88 10.77
CA GLU A 59 1.18 12.68 11.93
C GLU A 59 1.56 11.81 13.14
N VAL A 60 1.28 10.50 13.08
CA VAL A 60 1.60 9.58 14.17
C VAL A 60 3.10 9.36 14.30
N THR A 61 3.59 9.34 15.54
CA THR A 61 4.97 8.93 15.83
C THR A 61 5.05 7.41 15.81
N VAL A 62 5.85 6.87 14.90
CA VAL A 62 6.06 5.42 14.77
C VAL A 62 7.25 5.02 15.67
N PRO A 63 7.09 4.06 16.59
CA PRO A 63 8.21 3.52 17.36
C PRO A 63 9.27 2.86 16.44
N GLU A 64 10.55 2.96 16.81
CA GLU A 64 11.66 2.49 15.97
C GLU A 64 11.57 1.00 15.60
N GLU A 65 11.13 0.16 16.53
CA GLU A 65 10.94 -1.28 16.29
C GLU A 65 9.88 -1.54 15.22
N VAL A 66 8.77 -0.80 15.28
CA VAL A 66 7.67 -0.90 14.32
C VAL A 66 8.12 -0.40 12.96
N GLU A 67 8.86 0.71 12.90
CA GLU A 67 9.41 1.24 11.65
C GLU A 67 10.36 0.22 10.99
N ARG A 68 11.22 -0.41 11.79
CA ARG A 68 12.16 -1.44 11.30
C ARG A 68 11.44 -2.65 10.74
N GLU A 69 10.39 -3.10 11.40
CA GLU A 69 9.55 -4.21 10.96
C GLU A 69 8.83 -3.89 9.64
N LEU A 70 8.23 -2.70 9.53
CA LEU A 70 7.59 -2.23 8.30
C LEU A 70 8.58 -2.20 7.13
N ARG A 71 9.76 -1.59 7.33
CA ARG A 71 10.83 -1.55 6.31
C ARG A 71 11.36 -2.94 5.95
N ARG A 72 11.26 -3.93 6.82
CA ARG A 72 11.63 -5.32 6.50
C ARG A 72 10.59 -5.94 5.56
N ARG A 73 9.31 -5.80 5.90
CA ARG A 73 8.18 -6.33 5.11
C ARG A 73 8.15 -5.71 3.71
N ASP A 74 8.33 -4.39 3.60
CA ASP A 74 8.39 -3.71 2.29
C ASP A 74 9.50 -4.30 1.39
N ARG A 75 10.68 -4.60 1.96
CA ARG A 75 11.79 -5.22 1.22
C ARG A 75 11.49 -6.66 0.81
N GLU A 76 10.90 -7.44 1.71
CA GLU A 76 10.50 -8.82 1.43
C GLU A 76 9.46 -8.88 0.30
N ASP A 77 8.48 -7.97 0.33
CA ASP A 77 7.44 -7.85 -0.70
C ASP A 77 8.03 -7.41 -2.05
N GLU A 78 8.93 -6.42 -2.07
CA GLU A 78 9.66 -6.02 -3.27
C GLU A 78 10.49 -7.16 -3.87
N GLU A 79 11.18 -7.94 -3.04
CA GLU A 79 11.98 -9.09 -3.48
C GLU A 79 11.11 -10.20 -4.06
N ARG A 80 9.99 -10.51 -3.39
CA ARG A 80 8.99 -11.48 -3.85
C ARG A 80 8.46 -11.07 -5.22
N TRP A 81 8.07 -9.80 -5.35
CA TRP A 81 7.58 -9.23 -6.61
C TRP A 81 8.63 -9.29 -7.73
N ARG A 82 9.88 -8.91 -7.44
CA ARG A 82 10.99 -9.00 -8.40
C ARG A 82 11.24 -10.43 -8.85
N ARG A 83 11.12 -11.40 -7.96
CA ARG A 83 11.27 -12.83 -8.28
C ARG A 83 10.16 -13.29 -9.22
N GLU A 84 8.90 -13.03 -8.86
CA GLU A 84 7.75 -13.40 -9.68
C GLU A 84 7.82 -12.78 -11.08
N ARG A 85 8.25 -11.52 -11.20
CA ARG A 85 8.48 -10.87 -12.51
C ARG A 85 9.58 -11.51 -13.34
N ARG A 86 10.67 -11.95 -12.70
CA ARG A 86 11.78 -12.65 -13.38
C ARG A 86 11.32 -14.02 -13.88
N GLU A 87 10.52 -14.72 -13.10
CA GLU A 87 9.96 -16.02 -13.45
C GLU A 87 8.87 -15.90 -14.54
N ALA A 88 8.12 -14.79 -14.56
CA ALA A 88 7.08 -14.50 -15.57
C ALA A 88 7.62 -13.95 -16.92
N GLY A 89 8.93 -13.73 -17.07
CA GLY A 89 9.55 -13.41 -18.36
C GLY A 89 9.34 -11.99 -18.92
N GLY A 90 8.98 -10.99 -18.09
CA GLY A 90 8.67 -9.61 -18.53
C GLY A 90 9.82 -8.61 -18.40
N SER A 91 10.15 -7.89 -19.49
CA SER A 91 11.15 -6.81 -19.59
C SER A 91 11.01 -5.68 -18.55
N THR A 92 12.15 -5.14 -18.12
CA THR A 92 12.35 -4.10 -17.09
C THR A 92 11.80 -2.71 -17.45
N PRO A 93 11.24 -1.95 -16.49
CA PRO A 93 11.42 -0.51 -16.43
C PRO A 93 12.44 -0.11 -15.35
N SER A 94 13.18 0.97 -15.63
CA SER A 94 14.22 1.54 -14.76
C SER A 94 13.68 1.96 -13.37
N PRO A 95 14.50 1.86 -12.31
CA PRO A 95 14.13 2.37 -10.99
C PRO A 95 13.96 3.91 -11.02
N PRO A 96 13.06 4.48 -10.18
CA PRO A 96 12.93 5.92 -10.05
C PRO A 96 14.20 6.51 -9.46
N GLN A 97 14.75 7.52 -10.14
CA GLN A 97 15.89 8.28 -9.65
C GLN A 97 15.42 9.13 -8.45
N PRO A 98 16.13 9.11 -7.30
CA PRO A 98 15.82 10.00 -6.19
C PRO A 98 16.06 11.45 -6.63
N SER A 99 15.03 12.28 -6.50
CA SER A 99 15.14 13.71 -6.74
C SER A 99 15.99 14.35 -5.64
N ARG A 100 16.99 15.15 -6.04
CA ARG A 100 17.84 15.97 -5.17
C ARG A 100 17.06 17.10 -4.51
#